data_AF-A0A2H5FQ27-F1
#
_entry.id   AF-A0A2H5FQ27-F1
#
_cell.length_a   1.000
_cell.length_b   1.000
_cell.length_c   1.000
_cell.angle_alpha   90.00
_cell.angle_beta   90.00
_cell.angle_gamma   90.00
#
_symmetry.space_group_name_H-M   'P 1'
#
loop_
_entity.id
_entity.type
_entity.pdbx_description
1 polymer ?
#
loop_
_entity_poly.entity_id
_entity_poly.type
_entity_poly.pdbx_seq_one_letter_code
_entity_poly.pdbx_strand_id
1 'polypeptide(L)'
;MPYHDSFFANIRYSWNQYNSLRNKYSHLIPIPQQSYFKPIKALDEFTSVLACPIYSPLWLGINATLLFLKSLIHLIATILLVVPALLLAVFSPSSESSSSISAAFKQSLANTVVDATMSIIAACAALVSLAFNPLYLMSRCLTTVVSHLNEVTESCCDLKIAQF
;
A
#
# COMPACT_ATOMS: atom_id res chain seq x y z
N MET A 1 11.41 -23.76 -0.14
CA MET A 1 12.11 -22.61 0.46
C MET A 1 12.92 -23.14 1.63
N PRO A 2 14.18 -22.75 1.84
CA PRO A 2 14.93 -23.17 3.02
C PRO A 2 14.25 -22.57 4.26
N TYR A 3 13.91 -23.42 5.23
CA TYR A 3 13.40 -22.98 6.53
C TYR A 3 14.54 -22.30 7.28
N HIS A 4 14.37 -21.03 7.69
CA HIS A 4 15.33 -20.43 8.62
C HIS A 4 14.90 -20.76 10.05
N ASP A 5 15.85 -21.23 10.86
CA ASP A 5 15.56 -21.81 12.18
C ASP A 5 14.99 -20.82 13.21
N SER A 6 15.13 -19.51 12.95
CA SER A 6 14.65 -18.45 13.85
C SER A 6 13.43 -17.71 13.30
N PHE A 7 12.46 -17.47 14.20
CA PHE A 7 11.24 -16.71 13.92
C PHE A 7 11.55 -15.30 13.38
N PHE A 8 12.52 -14.59 13.95
CA PHE A 8 12.90 -13.25 13.49
C PHE A 8 13.58 -13.25 12.12
N ALA A 9 14.35 -14.29 11.77
CA ALA A 9 14.87 -14.44 10.40
C ALA A 9 13.73 -14.63 9.40
N ASN A 10 12.71 -15.41 9.75
CA ASN A 10 11.52 -15.63 8.92
C ASN A 10 10.71 -14.34 8.75
N ILE A 11 10.55 -13.53 9.81
CA ILE A 11 9.95 -12.18 9.69
C ILE A 11 10.75 -11.33 8.71
N ARG A 12 12.06 -11.21 8.89
CA ARG A 12 12.92 -10.36 8.04
C ARG A 12 12.88 -10.81 6.59
N TYR A 13 12.94 -12.11 6.34
CA TYR A 13 12.85 -12.68 5.00
C TYR A 13 11.51 -12.38 4.35
N SER A 14 10.40 -12.67 5.04
CA SER A 14 9.04 -12.42 4.54
C SER A 14 8.79 -10.93 4.29
N TRP A 15 9.25 -10.06 5.20
CA TRP A 15 9.18 -8.61 5.04
C TRP A 15 9.93 -8.12 3.80
N ASN A 16 11.12 -8.65 3.54
CA ASN A 16 11.93 -8.28 2.38
C ASN A 16 11.30 -8.70 1.04
N GLN A 17 10.48 -9.75 1.02
CA GLN A 17 9.75 -10.11 -0.21
C GLN A 17 8.77 -9.02 -0.65
N TYR A 18 8.29 -8.21 0.28
CA TYR A 18 7.37 -7.10 -0.01
C TYR A 18 8.08 -5.79 -0.37
N ASN A 19 9.40 -5.76 -0.51
CA ASN A 19 10.14 -4.51 -0.74
C ASN A 19 9.71 -3.77 -2.02
N SER A 20 9.45 -4.51 -3.11
CA SER A 20 8.95 -3.93 -4.37
C SER A 20 7.54 -3.34 -4.22
N LEU A 21 6.66 -4.02 -3.49
CA LEU A 21 5.30 -3.59 -3.19
C LEU A 21 5.28 -2.35 -2.29
N ARG A 22 6.12 -2.32 -1.26
CA ARG A 22 6.28 -1.15 -0.38
C ARG A 22 6.76 0.08 -1.15
N ASN A 23 7.76 -0.09 -2.01
CA ASN A 23 8.21 1.00 -2.89
C ASN A 23 7.08 1.44 -3.83
N LYS A 24 6.28 0.52 -4.36
CA LYS A 24 5.14 0.89 -5.21
C LYS A 24 4.06 1.65 -4.42
N TYR A 25 3.76 1.26 -3.18
CA TYR A 25 2.81 1.97 -2.32
C TYR A 25 3.27 3.37 -1.96
N SER A 26 4.57 3.57 -1.69
CA SER A 26 5.09 4.90 -1.36
C SER A 26 4.97 5.90 -2.52
N HIS A 27 4.96 5.43 -3.78
CA HIS A 27 4.75 6.29 -4.95
C HIS A 27 3.26 6.58 -5.22
N LEU A 28 2.35 5.77 -4.67
CA LEU A 28 0.90 5.90 -4.88
C LEU A 28 0.19 6.73 -3.80
N ILE A 29 0.88 7.05 -2.71
CA ILE A 29 0.42 7.99 -1.69
C ILE A 29 0.71 9.39 -2.22
N PRO A 30 -0.32 10.22 -2.52
CA PRO A 30 -0.10 11.59 -2.96
C PRO A 30 0.54 12.40 -1.82
N ILE A 31 1.79 12.80 -2.00
CA ILE A 31 2.50 13.72 -1.09
C ILE A 31 2.23 15.15 -1.58
N PRO A 32 1.86 16.11 -0.72
CA PRO A 32 1.67 17.50 -1.12
C PRO A 32 2.91 18.03 -1.87
N GLN A 33 2.73 18.45 -3.12
CA GLN A 33 3.81 18.97 -3.96
C GLN A 33 3.37 20.25 -4.67
N GLN A 34 4.31 21.14 -4.99
CA GLN A 34 4.02 22.40 -5.70
C GLN A 34 3.37 22.18 -7.07
N SER A 35 3.60 21.02 -7.70
CA SER A 35 2.93 20.60 -8.93
C SER A 35 1.40 20.54 -8.81
N TYR A 36 0.86 20.50 -7.58
CA TYR A 36 -0.57 20.44 -7.28
C TYR A 36 -1.32 21.76 -7.53
N PHE A 37 -0.57 22.84 -7.71
CA PHE A 37 -1.08 24.15 -8.07
C PHE A 37 -0.70 24.54 -9.50
N LYS A 38 -0.32 23.58 -10.36
CA LYS A 38 -0.08 23.84 -11.78
C LYS A 38 -1.38 23.70 -12.57
N PRO A 39 -1.72 24.68 -13.43
CA PRO A 39 -2.92 24.60 -14.26
C PRO A 39 -2.80 23.44 -15.25
N ILE A 40 -3.95 22.89 -15.65
CA ILE A 40 -4.04 21.83 -16.65
C ILE A 40 -4.15 22.53 -18.01
N LYS A 41 -3.16 22.31 -18.88
CA LYS A 41 -3.09 23.00 -20.18
C LYS A 41 -3.50 22.13 -21.37
N ALA A 42 -3.58 20.81 -21.18
CA ALA A 42 -3.87 19.86 -22.24
C ALA A 42 -4.85 18.76 -21.79
N LEU A 43 -5.60 18.21 -22.76
CA LEU A 43 -6.70 17.28 -22.51
C LEU A 43 -6.21 15.89 -22.05
N ASP A 44 -5.07 15.46 -22.55
CA ASP A 44 -4.33 14.27 -22.12
C ASP A 44 -3.86 14.38 -20.65
N GLU A 45 -3.41 15.58 -20.26
CA GLU A 45 -3.05 15.91 -18.89
C GLU A 45 -4.28 15.86 -17.96
N PHE A 46 -5.44 16.36 -18.41
CA PHE A 46 -6.70 16.21 -17.68
C PHE A 46 -7.10 14.75 -17.49
N THR A 47 -7.03 13.95 -18.55
CA THR A 47 -7.47 12.55 -18.55
C THR A 47 -6.60 11.70 -17.62
N SER A 48 -5.28 11.93 -17.62
CA SER A 48 -4.34 11.26 -16.72
C SER A 48 -4.56 11.69 -15.25
N VAL A 49 -4.84 12.97 -15.00
CA VAL A 49 -5.17 13.51 -13.67
C VAL A 49 -6.53 13.04 -13.17
N LEU A 50 -7.49 12.70 -14.04
CA LEU A 50 -8.81 12.20 -13.67
C LEU A 50 -8.84 10.67 -13.46
N ALA A 51 -8.02 9.92 -14.20
CA ALA A 51 -7.94 8.47 -14.09
C ALA A 51 -7.12 8.00 -12.87
N CYS A 52 -6.03 8.70 -12.52
CA CYS A 52 -5.17 8.37 -11.39
C CYS A 52 -5.90 8.29 -10.02
N PRO A 53 -6.82 9.22 -9.71
CA PRO A 53 -7.61 9.26 -8.48
C PRO A 53 -8.53 8.08 -8.26
N ILE A 54 -8.94 7.40 -9.34
CA ILE A 54 -9.86 6.26 -9.27
C ILE A 54 -9.05 4.98 -9.29
N TYR A 55 -8.11 4.84 -10.22
CA TYR A 55 -7.37 3.60 -10.42
C TYR A 55 -6.46 3.24 -9.24
N SER A 56 -5.73 4.22 -8.70
CA SER A 56 -4.75 4.01 -7.63
C SER A 56 -5.37 3.53 -6.29
N PRO A 57 -6.40 4.18 -5.73
CA PRO A 57 -7.00 3.72 -4.47
C PRO A 57 -7.76 2.40 -4.63
N LEU A 58 -8.38 2.13 -5.78
CA LEU A 58 -9.07 0.87 -6.05
C LEU A 58 -8.08 -0.30 -6.13
N TRP A 59 -6.95 -0.10 -6.81
CA TRP A 59 -5.86 -1.07 -6.87
C TRP A 59 -5.20 -1.30 -5.50
N LEU A 60 -5.01 -0.24 -4.71
CA LEU A 60 -4.53 -0.34 -3.32
C LEU A 60 -5.51 -1.12 -2.42
N GLY A 61 -6.81 -0.86 -2.55
CA GLY A 61 -7.87 -1.54 -1.80
C GLY A 61 -8.00 -3.02 -2.13
N ILE A 62 -7.87 -3.40 -3.41
CA ILE A 62 -7.84 -4.81 -3.84
C ILE A 62 -6.63 -5.52 -3.22
N ASN A 63 -5.44 -4.91 -3.26
CA ASN A 63 -4.25 -5.51 -2.64
C ASN A 63 -4.37 -5.62 -1.12
N ALA A 64 -4.95 -4.62 -0.44
CA ALA A 64 -5.18 -4.67 1.01
C ALA A 64 -6.07 -5.87 1.38
N THR A 65 -7.14 -6.10 0.61
CA THR A 65 -8.06 -7.23 0.78
C THR A 65 -7.38 -8.57 0.52
N LEU A 66 -6.55 -8.68 -0.53
CA LEU A 66 -5.80 -9.90 -0.83
C LEU A 66 -4.75 -10.23 0.24
N LEU A 67 -4.02 -9.22 0.73
CA LEU A 67 -3.07 -9.37 1.83
C LEU A 67 -3.78 -9.78 3.12
N PHE A 68 -4.96 -9.22 3.39
CA PHE A 68 -5.79 -9.62 4.53
C PHE A 68 -6.22 -11.07 4.43
N LEU A 69 -6.74 -11.50 3.27
CA LEU A 69 -7.14 -12.89 3.02
C LEU A 69 -5.95 -13.84 3.20
N LYS A 70 -4.78 -13.48 2.66
CA LYS A 70 -3.55 -14.25 2.81
C LYS A 70 -3.12 -14.37 4.28
N SER A 71 -3.22 -13.29 5.06
CA SER A 71 -2.93 -13.30 6.49
C SER A 71 -3.88 -14.22 7.27
N LEU A 72 -5.16 -14.24 6.88
CA LEU A 72 -6.20 -15.07 7.49
C LEU A 72 -5.96 -16.56 7.22
N ILE A 73 -5.54 -16.92 5.99
CA ILE A 73 -5.15 -18.30 5.65
C ILE A 73 -3.96 -18.75 6.51
N HIS A 74 -2.92 -17.92 6.64
CA HIS A 74 -1.76 -18.25 7.49
C HIS A 74 -2.14 -18.32 8.97
N LEU A 75 -3.08 -17.51 9.44
CA LEU A 75 -3.59 -17.56 10.81
C LEU A 75 -4.30 -18.90 11.07
N ILE A 76 -5.19 -19.33 10.16
CA ILE A 76 -5.87 -20.63 10.25
C ILE A 76 -4.85 -21.77 10.26
N ALA A 77 -3.87 -21.74 9.36
CA ALA A 77 -2.81 -22.74 9.32
C ALA A 77 -1.99 -22.78 10.62
N THR A 78 -1.71 -21.61 11.22
CA THR A 78 -1.00 -21.50 12.50
C THR A 78 -1.81 -22.10 13.65
N ILE A 79 -3.13 -21.85 13.70
CA ILE A 79 -4.04 -22.45 14.70
C ILE A 79 -4.08 -23.97 14.54
N LEU A 80 -4.16 -24.47 13.31
CA LEU A 80 -4.18 -25.90 13.02
C LEU A 80 -2.87 -26.59 13.45
N LEU A 81 -1.74 -25.91 13.26
CA LEU A 81 -0.40 -26.42 13.58
C LEU A 81 -0.05 -26.30 15.06
N VAL A 82 -0.74 -25.48 15.86
CA VAL A 82 -0.36 -25.23 17.26
C VAL A 82 -0.45 -26.50 18.12
N VAL A 83 -1.52 -27.28 17.97
CA VAL A 83 -1.75 -28.51 18.73
C VAL A 83 -0.72 -29.60 18.40
N PRO A 84 -0.52 -29.98 17.12
CA PRO A 84 0.50 -30.97 16.77
C PRO A 84 1.93 -30.49 17.07
N ALA A 85 2.22 -29.19 16.94
CA ALA A 85 3.51 -28.64 17.33
C ALA A 85 3.77 -28.77 18.83
N LEU A 86 2.77 -28.47 19.66
CA LEU A 86 2.88 -28.59 21.13
C LEU A 86 3.07 -30.05 21.56
N LEU A 87 2.26 -30.95 20.99
CA LEU A 87 2.33 -32.39 21.30
C LEU A 87 3.70 -32.96 20.92
N LEU A 88 4.21 -32.66 19.73
CA LEU A 88 5.52 -33.16 19.31
C LEU A 88 6.68 -32.52 20.07
N ALA A 89 6.56 -31.25 20.48
CA ALA A 89 7.56 -30.60 21.32
C ALA A 89 7.64 -31.23 22.72
N VAL A 90 6.52 -31.70 23.28
CA VAL A 90 6.46 -32.32 24.61
C VAL A 90 6.82 -33.80 24.56
N PHE A 91 6.25 -34.55 23.61
CA PHE A 91 6.36 -36.01 23.57
C PHE A 91 7.52 -36.53 22.72
N SER A 92 8.04 -35.74 21.78
CA SER A 92 9.13 -36.18 20.90
C SER A 92 10.04 -35.02 20.45
N PRO A 93 10.71 -34.34 21.40
CA PRO A 93 11.42 -33.08 21.16
C PRO A 93 12.58 -33.19 20.17
N SER A 94 13.24 -34.35 20.10
CA SER A 94 14.40 -34.58 19.23
C SER A 94 14.05 -35.23 17.88
N SER A 95 12.76 -35.40 17.57
CA SER A 95 12.33 -35.98 16.30
C SER A 95 12.43 -34.98 15.14
N GLU A 96 12.77 -35.48 13.95
CA GLU A 96 12.74 -34.68 12.72
C GLU A 96 11.34 -34.08 12.48
N SER A 97 10.28 -34.81 12.81
CA SER A 97 8.89 -34.33 12.70
C SER A 97 8.61 -33.14 13.63
N SER A 98 9.12 -33.16 14.87
CA SER A 98 9.00 -32.03 15.80
C SER A 98 9.73 -30.79 15.28
N SER A 99 10.95 -30.97 14.78
CA SER A 99 11.74 -29.87 14.21
C SER A 99 11.04 -29.23 13.00
N SER A 100 10.53 -30.05 12.08
CA SER A 100 9.84 -29.63 10.85
C SER A 100 8.51 -28.93 11.14
N ILE A 101 7.70 -29.48 12.04
CA ILE A 101 6.40 -28.88 12.41
C ILE A 101 6.61 -27.58 13.21
N SER A 102 7.64 -27.49 14.07
CA SER A 102 7.97 -26.24 14.75
C SER A 102 8.46 -25.16 13.77
N ALA A 103 9.24 -25.54 12.76
CA ALA A 103 9.72 -24.63 11.72
C ALA A 103 8.56 -24.12 10.85
N ALA A 104 7.64 -25.01 10.44
CA ALA A 104 6.42 -24.65 9.71
C ALA A 104 5.50 -23.73 10.53
N PHE A 105 5.32 -24.00 11.83
CA PHE A 105 4.58 -23.13 12.73
C PHE A 105 5.21 -21.74 12.84
N LYS A 106 6.53 -21.66 13.09
CA LYS A 106 7.26 -20.38 13.17
C LYS A 106 7.17 -19.59 11.87
N GLN A 107 7.28 -20.25 10.72
CA GLN A 107 7.16 -19.61 9.41
C GLN A 107 5.74 -19.10 9.16
N SER A 108 4.73 -19.91 9.46
CA SER A 108 3.32 -19.54 9.27
C SER A 108 2.95 -18.33 10.14
N LEU A 109 3.37 -18.35 11.42
CA LEU A 109 3.18 -17.23 12.34
C LEU A 109 3.91 -15.96 11.87
N ALA A 110 5.15 -16.08 11.40
CA ALA A 110 5.91 -14.95 10.87
C ALA A 110 5.23 -14.34 9.63
N ASN A 111 4.74 -15.18 8.72
CA ASN A 111 3.98 -14.74 7.56
C ASN A 111 2.66 -14.06 7.96
N THR A 112 1.92 -14.58 8.95
CA THR A 112 0.70 -13.92 9.45
C THR A 112 1.00 -12.51 9.94
N VAL A 113 2.04 -12.33 10.76
CA VAL A 113 2.42 -11.01 11.30
C VAL A 113 2.79 -10.04 10.19
N VAL A 114 3.63 -10.47 9.24
CA VAL A 114 4.08 -9.63 8.12
C VAL A 114 2.92 -9.29 7.19
N ASP A 115 2.12 -10.27 6.78
CA ASP A 115 1.00 -10.08 5.85
C ASP A 115 -0.10 -9.18 6.46
N ALA A 116 -0.40 -9.35 7.76
CA ALA A 116 -1.36 -8.49 8.47
C ALA A 116 -0.83 -7.04 8.57
N THR A 117 0.45 -6.86 8.88
CA THR A 117 1.07 -5.53 8.93
C THR A 117 1.04 -4.85 7.56
N MET A 118 1.35 -5.60 6.49
CA MET A 118 1.27 -5.09 5.12
C MET A 118 -0.16 -4.74 4.70
N SER A 119 -1.15 -5.51 5.14
CA SER A 119 -2.57 -5.22 4.90
C SER A 119 -2.98 -3.90 5.56
N ILE A 120 -2.56 -3.64 6.81
CA ILE A 120 -2.81 -2.36 7.49
C ILE A 120 -2.15 -1.20 6.73
N ILE A 121 -0.89 -1.35 6.33
CA ILE A 121 -0.18 -0.32 5.55
C ILE A 121 -0.90 -0.04 4.22
N ALA A 122 -1.32 -1.08 3.50
CA ALA A 122 -2.05 -0.96 2.26
C ALA A 122 -3.43 -0.29 2.45
N ALA A 123 -4.15 -0.62 3.54
CA ALA A 123 -5.42 0.01 3.88
C ALA A 123 -5.27 1.49 4.23
N CYS A 124 -4.27 1.85 5.04
CA CYS A 124 -3.95 3.25 5.33
C CYS A 124 -3.56 4.02 4.07
N ALA A 125 -2.73 3.43 3.20
CA ALA A 125 -2.35 4.03 1.93
C ALA A 125 -3.57 4.23 1.01
N ALA A 126 -4.50 3.27 0.96
CA ALA A 126 -5.74 3.38 0.21
C ALA A 126 -6.62 4.52 0.73
N LEU A 127 -6.79 4.66 2.04
CA LEU A 127 -7.57 5.74 2.66
C LEU A 127 -6.97 7.12 2.37
N VAL A 128 -5.65 7.26 2.51
CA VAL A 128 -4.95 8.52 2.20
C VAL A 128 -5.07 8.85 0.71
N SER A 129 -4.86 7.88 -0.18
CA SER A 129 -5.01 8.07 -1.62
C SER A 129 -6.46 8.47 -1.99
N LEU A 130 -7.46 7.86 -1.35
CA LEU A 130 -8.88 8.18 -1.56
C LEU A 130 -9.23 9.59 -1.09
N ALA A 131 -8.67 10.07 0.02
CA ALA A 131 -8.96 11.39 0.57
C ALA A 131 -8.22 12.52 -0.19
N PHE A 132 -6.95 12.30 -0.53
CA PHE A 132 -6.09 13.35 -1.08
C PHE A 132 -6.13 13.47 -2.61
N ASN A 133 -6.43 12.39 -3.35
CA ASN A 133 -6.53 12.49 -4.82
C ASN A 133 -7.67 13.41 -5.30
N PRO A 134 -8.88 13.40 -4.70
CA PRO A 134 -9.93 14.36 -5.04
C PRO A 134 -9.53 15.81 -4.71
N LEU A 135 -8.84 16.02 -3.58
CA LEU A 135 -8.34 17.34 -3.21
C LEU A 135 -7.30 17.87 -4.23
N TYR A 136 -6.42 17.00 -4.73
CA TYR A 136 -5.47 17.33 -5.79
C TYR A 136 -6.17 17.68 -7.12
N LEU A 137 -7.20 16.93 -7.50
CA LEU A 137 -8.05 17.26 -8.65
C LEU A 137 -8.67 18.64 -8.50
N MET A 138 -9.27 18.92 -7.34
CA MET A 138 -9.90 20.21 -7.07
C MET A 138 -8.89 21.36 -7.11
N SER A 139 -7.71 21.21 -6.51
CA SER A 139 -6.69 22.27 -6.51
C SER A 139 -6.24 22.60 -7.93
N ARG A 140 -5.98 21.58 -8.78
CA ARG A 140 -5.60 21.81 -10.18
C ARG A 140 -6.72 22.40 -11.03
N CYS A 141 -7.97 21.96 -10.82
CA CYS A 141 -9.13 22.57 -11.49
C CYS A 141 -9.27 24.05 -11.11
N LEU A 142 -9.16 24.39 -9.82
CA LEU A 142 -9.22 25.78 -9.35
C LEU A 142 -8.09 26.61 -9.95
N THR A 143 -6.85 26.13 -9.94
CA THR A 143 -5.73 26.84 -10.59
C THR A 143 -5.97 27.04 -12.08
N THR A 144 -6.53 26.06 -12.78
CA THR A 144 -6.85 26.17 -14.22
C THR A 144 -7.88 27.27 -14.47
N VAL A 145 -8.93 27.35 -13.66
CA VAL A 145 -9.94 28.43 -13.74
C VAL A 145 -9.31 29.80 -13.48
N VAL A 146 -8.50 29.92 -12.42
CA VAL A 146 -7.85 31.20 -12.10
C VAL A 146 -6.83 31.58 -13.18
N SER A 147 -6.13 30.62 -13.79
CA SER A 147 -5.25 30.85 -14.94
C SER A 147 -6.02 31.38 -16.15
N HIS A 148 -7.18 30.80 -16.48
CA HIS A 148 -8.01 31.29 -17.58
C HIS A 148 -8.60 32.68 -17.30
N LEU A 149 -9.05 32.95 -16.07
CA LEU A 149 -9.51 34.29 -15.69
C LEU A 149 -8.38 35.32 -15.80
N ASN A 150 -7.17 34.95 -15.40
CA ASN A 150 -5.99 35.80 -15.53
C ASN A 150 -5.67 36.09 -17.01
N GLU A 151 -5.69 35.07 -17.87
CA GLU A 151 -5.46 35.24 -19.33
C GLU A 151 -6.53 36.13 -19.99
N VAL A 152 -7.81 35.94 -19.66
CA VAL A 152 -8.91 36.75 -20.21
C VAL A 152 -8.80 38.20 -19.73
N THR A 153 -8.43 38.42 -18.47
CA THR A 153 -8.33 39.78 -17.90
C THR A 153 -7.06 40.49 -18.37
N GLU A 154 -5.95 39.77 -18.57
CA GLU A 154 -4.76 40.31 -19.21
C GLU A 154 -5.06 40.68 -20.67
N SER A 155 -5.80 39.85 -21.40
CA SER A 155 -6.19 40.12 -22.80
C SER A 155 -7.19 41.27 -22.95
N CYS A 156 -8.19 41.39 -22.07
CA CYS A 156 -9.22 42.43 -22.16
C CYS A 156 -8.85 43.75 -21.48
N CYS A 157 -8.08 43.70 -20.38
CA CYS A 157 -7.88 44.83 -19.48
C CYS A 157 -6.40 45.11 -19.16
N ASP A 158 -5.45 44.35 -19.74
CA ASP A 158 -4.00 44.42 -19.45
C ASP A 158 -3.68 44.29 -17.94
N LEU A 159 -4.54 43.56 -17.21
CA LEU A 159 -4.51 43.47 -15.76
C LEU A 159 -4.33 42.01 -15.30
N LYS A 160 -3.27 41.75 -14.51
CA LYS A 160 -3.00 40.44 -13.90
C LYS A 160 -3.71 40.30 -12.55
N ILE A 161 -4.54 39.27 -12.45
CA ILE A 161 -5.26 38.87 -11.24
C ILE A 161 -4.40 37.97 -10.34
N ALA A 162 -3.51 37.13 -10.89
CA ALA A 162 -2.65 36.24 -10.11
C ALA A 162 -1.29 35.98 -10.76
N GLN A 163 -0.24 35.85 -9.93
CA GLN A 163 1.08 35.33 -10.33
C GLN A 163 1.15 33.84 -9.96
N PHE A 164 1.41 32.99 -10.95
CA PHE A 164 1.57 31.54 -10.81
C PHE A 164 3.02 31.12 -11.02
#